data_AF-F0R836-F1
#
_entry.id   AF-F0R836-F1
#
_cell.length_a   1.000
_cell.length_b   1.000
_cell.length_c   1.000
_cell.angle_alpha   90.00
_cell.angle_beta   90.00
_cell.angle_gamma   90.00
#
_symmetry.space_group_name_H-M   'P 1'
#
loop_
_entity.id
_entity.type
_entity.pdbx_description
1 polymer ?
#
loop_
_entity_poly.entity_id
_entity_poly.type
_entity_poly.pdbx_seq_one_letter_code
_entity_poly.pdbx_strand_id
1 'polypeptide(L)'
;MDKTDVALRQREIYKVTLAGSVVNIVLTLCKFAAGILGRSAAMVADAVHSLSDLATDVIVLVFVRISGKPEDKGHDYGHGKYETFATLLIGVALLVVGIGILWSGGERIYAFFRGETLDQPGWIALAAALVSIVSKEVLFQYTRRIGRKYDSPSVIANAWHHRSDAFSSIGTAAGIGGAILLGEDWRVLDPLAAVIVSFFIIHVAVKQLGPCLDELLERSLPDDVEQRITDLVLSVDGVSQPHHLRTRRVGNRYAIDLHIRMDGDMPLREAHERATRIEQKLRDEYGSGTYINVHVEPVK
;
A
#
# COMPACT_ATOMS: atom_id res chain seq x y z
N MET A 1 21.72 22.04 -9.62
CA MET A 1 20.37 22.55 -9.31
C MET A 1 20.52 23.50 -8.14
N ASP A 2 20.08 24.76 -8.26
CA ASP A 2 20.24 25.75 -7.19
C ASP A 2 19.38 25.36 -5.96
N LYS A 3 19.79 25.75 -4.75
CA LYS A 3 19.03 25.45 -3.51
C LYS A 3 17.59 25.99 -3.59
N THR A 4 17.40 27.09 -4.31
CA THR A 4 16.11 27.72 -4.59
C THR A 4 15.20 26.82 -5.44
N ASP A 5 15.75 26.17 -6.46
CA ASP A 5 15.01 25.26 -7.35
C ASP A 5 14.58 23.98 -6.63
N VAL A 6 15.45 23.47 -5.74
CA VAL A 6 15.15 22.29 -4.91
C VAL A 6 13.98 22.58 -3.96
N ALA A 7 14.00 23.75 -3.29
CA ALA A 7 12.94 24.15 -2.38
C ALA A 7 11.61 24.41 -3.11
N LEU A 8 11.65 25.04 -4.30
CA LEU A 8 10.47 25.24 -5.14
C LEU A 8 9.86 23.91 -5.61
N ARG A 9 10.70 22.97 -6.07
CA ARG A 9 10.28 21.62 -6.45
C ARG A 9 9.57 20.91 -5.30
N GLN A 10 10.19 20.87 -4.11
CA GLN A 10 9.61 20.22 -2.94
C GLN A 10 8.27 20.85 -2.53
N ARG A 11 8.19 22.17 -2.53
CA ARG A 11 6.97 22.90 -2.19
C ARG A 11 5.83 22.59 -3.15
N GLU A 12 6.09 22.53 -4.45
CA GLU A 12 5.07 22.22 -5.45
C GLU A 12 4.62 20.76 -5.38
N ILE A 13 5.53 19.81 -5.18
CA ILE A 13 5.19 18.40 -4.95
C ILE A 13 4.28 18.28 -3.72
N TYR A 14 4.64 18.91 -2.61
CA TYR A 14 3.85 18.85 -1.38
C TYR A 14 2.46 19.46 -1.53
N LYS A 15 2.35 20.61 -2.22
CA LYS A 15 1.06 21.25 -2.51
C LYS A 15 0.15 20.34 -3.33
N VAL A 16 0.67 19.66 -4.36
CA VAL A 16 -0.13 18.75 -5.19
C VAL A 16 -0.63 17.57 -4.40
N THR A 17 0.25 16.93 -3.63
CA THR A 17 -0.12 15.80 -2.79
C THR A 17 -1.18 16.21 -1.78
N LEU A 18 -1.00 17.35 -1.10
CA LEU A 18 -1.97 17.86 -0.13
C LEU A 18 -3.32 18.19 -0.78
N ALA A 19 -3.30 18.86 -1.93
CA ALA A 19 -4.54 19.16 -2.67
C ALA A 19 -5.27 17.86 -3.09
N GLY A 20 -4.53 16.86 -3.56
CA GLY A 20 -5.07 15.53 -3.87
C GLY A 20 -5.71 14.86 -2.66
N SER A 21 -5.03 14.85 -1.51
CA SER A 21 -5.56 14.28 -0.28
C SER A 21 -6.82 14.99 0.21
N VAL A 22 -6.87 16.33 0.17
CA VAL A 22 -8.07 17.10 0.55
C VAL A 22 -9.25 16.76 -0.35
N VAL A 23 -9.03 16.72 -1.67
CA VAL A 23 -10.09 16.34 -2.62
C VAL A 23 -10.55 14.91 -2.39
N ASN A 24 -9.63 13.96 -2.15
CA ASN A 24 -10.00 12.58 -1.82
C ASN A 24 -10.87 12.51 -0.56
N ILE A 25 -10.53 13.24 0.51
CA ILE A 25 -11.32 13.27 1.76
C ILE A 25 -12.74 13.78 1.48
N VAL A 26 -12.87 14.91 0.78
CA VAL A 26 -14.17 15.48 0.44
C VAL A 26 -14.98 14.51 -0.43
N LEU A 27 -14.36 13.92 -1.45
CA LEU A 27 -15.03 12.97 -2.34
C LEU A 27 -15.52 11.73 -1.58
N THR A 28 -14.71 11.15 -0.70
CA THR A 28 -15.11 9.97 0.09
C THR A 28 -16.32 10.27 0.97
N LEU A 29 -16.34 11.43 1.65
CA LEU A 29 -17.50 11.85 2.45
C LEU A 29 -18.75 12.05 1.59
N CYS A 30 -18.60 12.73 0.45
CA CYS A 30 -19.70 12.94 -0.50
C CYS A 30 -20.24 11.62 -1.06
N LYS A 31 -19.38 10.67 -1.43
CA LYS A 31 -19.77 9.34 -1.91
C LYS A 31 -20.54 8.57 -0.84
N PHE A 32 -20.06 8.55 0.40
CA PHE A 32 -20.75 7.89 1.51
C PHE A 32 -22.15 8.47 1.73
N ALA A 33 -22.26 9.80 1.81
CA ALA A 33 -23.54 10.48 1.96
C ALA A 33 -24.48 10.17 0.78
N ALA A 34 -23.97 10.25 -0.45
CA ALA A 34 -24.75 9.97 -1.65
C ALA A 34 -25.17 8.49 -1.77
N GLY A 35 -24.34 7.55 -1.30
CA GLY A 35 -24.66 6.13 -1.29
C GLY A 35 -25.77 5.80 -0.32
N ILE A 36 -25.73 6.36 0.89
CA ILE A 36 -26.77 6.16 1.91
C ILE A 36 -28.07 6.87 1.51
N LEU A 37 -27.99 8.17 1.20
CA LEU A 37 -29.17 8.98 0.85
C LEU A 37 -29.79 8.55 -0.49
N GLY A 38 -28.94 8.14 -1.44
CA GLY A 38 -29.35 7.63 -2.74
C GLY A 38 -29.62 6.13 -2.78
N ARG A 39 -29.53 5.41 -1.64
CA ARG A 39 -29.78 3.96 -1.51
C ARG A 39 -29.03 3.06 -2.51
N SER A 40 -27.87 3.50 -2.99
CA SER A 40 -27.07 2.80 -4.00
C SER A 40 -26.00 1.94 -3.35
N ALA A 41 -26.06 0.63 -3.59
CA ALA A 41 -25.05 -0.30 -3.11
C ALA A 41 -23.70 -0.09 -3.84
N ALA A 42 -23.74 0.23 -5.14
CA ALA A 42 -22.52 0.46 -5.91
C ALA A 42 -21.78 1.72 -5.44
N MET A 43 -22.52 2.79 -5.11
CA MET A 43 -21.94 4.01 -4.56
C MET A 43 -21.30 3.76 -3.18
N VAL A 44 -21.96 2.99 -2.32
CA VAL A 44 -21.39 2.62 -1.01
C VAL A 44 -20.10 1.81 -1.20
N ALA A 45 -20.05 0.89 -2.17
CA ALA A 45 -18.84 0.13 -2.48
C ALA A 45 -17.68 1.02 -2.94
N ASP A 46 -17.95 1.95 -3.86
CA ASP A 46 -16.96 2.93 -4.31
C ASP A 46 -16.50 3.88 -3.17
N ALA A 47 -17.41 4.24 -2.26
CA ALA A 47 -17.09 5.04 -1.08
C ALA A 47 -16.17 4.28 -0.10
N VAL A 48 -16.45 2.99 0.16
CA VAL A 48 -15.60 2.13 1.01
C VAL A 48 -14.22 1.96 0.42
N HIS A 49 -14.13 1.73 -0.90
CA HIS A 49 -12.84 1.65 -1.58
C HIS A 49 -12.03 2.93 -1.38
N SER A 50 -12.65 4.09 -1.65
CA SER A 50 -12.01 5.41 -1.50
C SER A 50 -11.63 5.72 -0.03
N LEU A 51 -12.40 5.20 0.94
CA LEU A 51 -12.08 5.32 2.36
C LEU A 51 -10.86 4.49 2.76
N SER A 52 -10.69 3.29 2.18
CA SER A 52 -9.53 2.46 2.44
C SER A 52 -8.23 3.11 1.96
N ASP A 53 -8.27 3.76 0.80
CA ASP A 53 -7.11 4.48 0.26
C ASP A 53 -6.74 5.65 1.17
N LEU A 54 -7.74 6.45 1.60
CA LEU A 54 -7.53 7.51 2.57
C LEU A 54 -6.98 7.02 3.91
N ALA A 55 -7.49 5.89 4.41
CA ALA A 55 -7.02 5.32 5.66
C ALA A 55 -5.57 4.85 5.53
N THR A 56 -5.20 4.29 4.37
CA THR A 56 -3.81 3.90 4.06
C THR A 56 -2.90 5.14 4.02
N ASP A 57 -3.30 6.22 3.35
CA ASP A 57 -2.56 7.50 3.31
C ASP A 57 -2.34 8.07 4.72
N VAL A 58 -3.39 8.05 5.56
CA VAL A 58 -3.31 8.53 6.94
C VAL A 58 -2.41 7.64 7.78
N ILE A 59 -2.46 6.31 7.63
CA ILE A 59 -1.54 5.40 8.31
C ILE A 59 -0.11 5.74 7.92
N VAL A 60 0.20 5.87 6.63
CA VAL A 60 1.56 6.24 6.21
C VAL A 60 1.97 7.55 6.88
N LEU A 61 1.09 8.56 6.94
CA LEU A 61 1.45 9.85 7.55
C LEU A 61 1.62 9.80 9.09
N VAL A 62 0.80 9.03 9.80
CA VAL A 62 0.81 8.94 11.26
C VAL A 62 1.81 7.90 11.75
N PHE A 63 1.78 6.70 11.18
CA PHE A 63 2.62 5.59 11.58
C PHE A 63 4.05 5.71 11.08
N VAL A 64 4.37 6.46 10.03
CA VAL A 64 5.79 6.81 9.75
C VAL A 64 6.40 7.59 10.92
N ARG A 65 5.63 8.47 11.58
CA ARG A 65 6.14 9.18 12.77
C ARG A 65 6.30 8.27 13.98
N ILE A 66 5.42 7.29 14.16
CA ILE A 66 5.48 6.34 15.27
C ILE A 66 6.58 5.29 15.02
N SER A 67 6.65 4.74 13.82
CA SER A 67 7.69 3.82 13.35
C SER A 67 9.07 4.48 13.33
N GLY A 68 9.14 5.79 13.14
CA GLY A 68 10.37 6.56 13.23
C GLY A 68 10.87 6.80 14.66
N LYS A 69 10.13 6.38 15.70
CA LYS A 69 10.62 6.45 17.08
C LYS A 69 11.85 5.56 17.25
N PRO A 70 12.88 6.05 17.96
CA PRO A 70 14.06 5.25 18.27
C PRO A 70 13.69 4.05 19.15
N GLU A 71 14.63 3.14 19.28
CA GLU A 71 14.55 1.97 20.17
C GLU A 71 14.26 2.41 21.62
N ASP A 72 13.45 1.62 22.31
CA ASP A 72 13.16 1.80 23.73
C ASP A 72 13.25 0.47 24.47
N LYS A 73 13.18 0.50 25.80
CA LYS A 73 13.33 -0.70 26.64
C LYS A 73 12.28 -1.79 26.37
N GLY A 74 11.16 -1.45 25.72
CA GLY A 74 10.15 -2.42 25.31
C GLY A 74 10.35 -2.94 23.89
N HIS A 75 11.15 -2.25 23.07
CA HIS A 75 11.31 -2.50 21.64
C HIS A 75 12.77 -2.26 21.19
N ASP A 76 13.64 -3.25 21.42
CA ASP A 76 15.06 -3.20 21.06
C ASP A 76 15.32 -3.18 19.54
N TYR A 77 14.34 -3.60 18.72
CA TYR A 77 14.37 -3.50 17.25
C TYR A 77 13.57 -2.30 16.71
N GLY A 78 13.13 -1.41 17.61
CA GLY A 78 12.33 -0.24 17.29
C GLY A 78 10.88 -0.54 16.95
N HIS A 79 10.20 0.45 16.38
CA HIS A 79 8.74 0.48 16.23
C HIS A 79 8.25 0.18 14.81
N GLY A 80 9.12 -0.37 13.94
CA GLY A 80 8.83 -0.63 12.52
C GLY A 80 7.55 -1.43 12.29
N LYS A 81 7.36 -2.51 13.05
CA LYS A 81 6.24 -3.43 12.88
C LYS A 81 4.87 -2.81 13.21
N TYR A 82 4.81 -1.64 13.85
CA TYR A 82 3.52 -0.95 14.10
C TYR A 82 2.87 -0.47 12.81
N GLU A 83 3.65 -0.05 11.81
CA GLU A 83 3.14 0.32 10.48
C GLU A 83 2.52 -0.89 9.78
N THR A 84 3.23 -2.01 9.82
CA THR A 84 2.79 -3.31 9.26
C THR A 84 1.51 -3.80 9.94
N PHE A 85 1.44 -3.70 11.27
CA PHE A 85 0.26 -4.08 12.04
C PHE A 85 -0.95 -3.20 11.74
N ALA A 86 -0.76 -1.89 11.61
CA ALA A 86 -1.84 -0.97 11.29
C ALA A 86 -2.36 -1.21 9.86
N THR A 87 -1.46 -1.48 8.90
CA THR A 87 -1.80 -1.86 7.53
C THR A 87 -2.57 -3.18 7.49
N LEU A 88 -2.17 -4.17 8.30
CA LEU A 88 -2.89 -5.43 8.45
C LEU A 88 -4.33 -5.21 8.92
N LEU A 89 -4.55 -4.37 9.94
CA LEU A 89 -5.89 -4.06 10.45
C LEU A 89 -6.81 -3.44 9.38
N ILE A 90 -6.29 -2.52 8.57
CA ILE A 90 -7.05 -1.97 7.43
C ILE A 90 -7.38 -3.06 6.43
N GLY A 91 -6.40 -3.88 6.04
CA GLY A 91 -6.61 -4.95 5.08
C GLY A 91 -7.70 -5.93 5.54
N VAL A 92 -7.71 -6.28 6.83
CA VAL A 92 -8.74 -7.13 7.43
C VAL A 92 -10.11 -6.44 7.43
N ALA A 93 -10.17 -5.17 7.85
CA ALA A 93 -11.42 -4.40 7.84
C ALA A 93 -11.99 -4.28 6.41
N LEU A 94 -11.13 -3.98 5.43
CA LEU A 94 -11.51 -3.88 4.02
C LEU A 94 -12.03 -5.22 3.48
N LEU A 95 -11.40 -6.33 3.85
CA LEU A 95 -11.85 -7.67 3.48
C LEU A 95 -13.24 -7.97 4.04
N VAL A 96 -13.47 -7.68 5.33
CA VAL A 96 -14.77 -7.87 5.99
C VAL A 96 -15.85 -7.05 5.31
N VAL A 97 -15.59 -5.76 5.06
CA VAL A 97 -16.56 -4.88 4.39
C VAL A 97 -16.79 -5.32 2.94
N GLY A 98 -15.74 -5.70 2.20
CA GLY A 98 -15.84 -6.22 0.85
C GLY A 98 -16.72 -7.47 0.76
N ILE A 99 -16.54 -8.44 1.67
CA ILE A 99 -17.39 -9.62 1.78
C ILE A 99 -18.84 -9.24 2.12
N GLY A 100 -19.05 -8.27 3.02
CA GLY A 100 -20.39 -7.78 3.35
C GLY A 100 -21.11 -7.14 2.16
N ILE A 101 -20.39 -6.38 1.33
CA ILE A 101 -20.94 -5.80 0.09
C ILE A 101 -21.25 -6.90 -0.93
N LEU A 102 -20.36 -7.89 -1.08
CA LEU A 102 -20.59 -9.04 -1.96
C LEU A 102 -21.86 -9.81 -1.56
N TRP A 103 -22.01 -10.08 -0.25
CA TRP A 103 -23.17 -10.79 0.29
C TRP A 103 -24.47 -10.02 0.08
N SER A 104 -24.49 -8.74 0.48
CA SER A 104 -25.68 -7.88 0.34
C SER A 104 -26.04 -7.62 -1.12
N GLY A 105 -25.06 -7.47 -2.00
CA GLY A 105 -25.28 -7.37 -3.43
C GLY A 105 -25.85 -8.65 -4.02
N GLY A 106 -25.30 -9.81 -3.63
CA GLY A 106 -25.81 -11.13 -4.04
C GLY A 106 -27.25 -11.39 -3.57
N GLU A 107 -27.59 -11.02 -2.34
CA GLU A 107 -28.95 -11.13 -1.80
C GLU A 107 -29.94 -10.27 -2.60
N ARG A 108 -29.58 -9.03 -2.94
CA ARG A 108 -30.42 -8.14 -3.77
C ARG A 108 -30.61 -8.69 -5.18
N ILE A 109 -29.56 -9.26 -5.78
CA ILE A 109 -29.67 -9.92 -7.10
C ILE A 109 -30.60 -11.13 -7.00
N TYR A 110 -30.46 -11.96 -5.97
CA TYR A 110 -31.32 -13.12 -5.76
C TYR A 110 -32.79 -12.74 -5.49
N ALA A 111 -33.03 -11.68 -4.72
CA ALA A 111 -34.36 -11.11 -4.48
C ALA A 111 -35.02 -10.63 -5.78
N PHE A 112 -34.26 -9.96 -6.66
CA PHE A 112 -34.75 -9.54 -7.98
C PHE A 112 -35.20 -10.74 -8.83
N PHE A 113 -34.43 -11.84 -8.84
CA PHE A 113 -34.82 -13.06 -9.55
C PHE A 113 -36.06 -13.76 -8.93
N ARG A 114 -36.39 -13.50 -7.67
CA ARG A 114 -37.63 -13.96 -7.02
C ARG A 114 -38.84 -13.05 -7.28
N GLY A 115 -38.66 -11.97 -8.06
CA GLY A 115 -39.72 -11.04 -8.42
C GLY A 115 -39.94 -9.92 -7.39
N GLU A 116 -39.00 -9.71 -6.46
CA GLU A 116 -39.06 -8.57 -5.54
C GLU A 116 -38.66 -7.27 -6.25
N THR A 117 -39.40 -6.19 -6.00
CA THR A 117 -39.09 -4.87 -6.55
C THR A 117 -37.91 -4.27 -5.79
N LEU A 118 -36.79 -4.08 -6.47
CA LEU A 118 -35.66 -3.32 -5.91
C LEU A 118 -35.99 -1.83 -5.85
N ASP A 119 -35.54 -1.18 -4.77
CA ASP A 119 -35.55 0.28 -4.65
C ASP A 119 -34.70 0.90 -5.76
N GLN A 120 -35.21 1.96 -6.39
CA GLN A 120 -34.47 2.67 -7.43
C GLN A 120 -33.34 3.50 -6.78
N PRO A 121 -32.09 3.41 -7.29
CA PRO A 121 -31.02 4.31 -6.88
C PRO A 121 -31.41 5.77 -7.14
N GLY A 122 -31.16 6.64 -6.17
CA GLY A 122 -31.46 8.06 -6.30
C GLY A 122 -30.50 8.76 -7.27
N TRP A 123 -30.99 9.78 -7.96
CA TRP A 123 -30.18 10.65 -8.82
C TRP A 123 -28.97 11.29 -8.10
N ILE A 124 -29.06 11.44 -6.77
CA ILE A 124 -27.96 11.91 -5.91
C ILE A 124 -26.75 10.97 -6.01
N ALA A 125 -26.96 9.65 -6.06
CA ALA A 125 -25.88 8.68 -6.21
C ALA A 125 -25.22 8.80 -7.59
N LEU A 126 -26.00 8.93 -8.66
CA LEU A 126 -25.45 9.11 -10.00
C LEU A 126 -24.65 10.42 -10.12
N ALA A 127 -25.19 11.52 -9.59
CA ALA A 127 -24.51 12.81 -9.58
C ALA A 127 -23.18 12.73 -8.83
N ALA A 128 -23.14 12.08 -7.65
CA ALA A 128 -21.91 11.88 -6.90
C ALA A 128 -20.89 11.01 -7.66
N ALA A 129 -21.33 9.97 -8.37
CA ALA A 129 -20.45 9.13 -9.18
C ALA A 129 -19.80 9.94 -10.31
N LEU A 130 -20.58 10.74 -11.03
CA LEU A 130 -20.09 11.59 -12.11
C LEU A 130 -19.13 12.67 -11.58
N VAL A 131 -19.48 13.33 -10.47
CA VAL A 131 -18.61 14.32 -9.81
C VAL A 131 -17.29 13.67 -9.37
N SER A 132 -17.32 12.44 -8.85
CA SER A 132 -16.10 11.69 -8.50
C SER A 132 -15.21 11.47 -9.72
N ILE A 133 -15.77 10.97 -10.83
CA ILE A 133 -15.02 10.69 -12.05
C ILE A 133 -14.36 11.96 -12.59
N VAL A 134 -15.12 13.06 -12.70
CA VAL A 134 -14.61 14.34 -13.18
C VAL A 134 -13.50 14.86 -12.25
N SER A 135 -13.72 14.81 -10.94
CA SER A 135 -12.74 15.29 -9.95
C SER A 135 -11.44 14.48 -10.00
N LYS A 136 -11.52 13.15 -10.11
CA LYS A 136 -10.35 12.27 -10.23
C LYS A 136 -9.60 12.47 -11.55
N GLU A 137 -10.29 12.70 -12.67
CA GLU A 137 -9.62 13.01 -13.94
C GLU A 137 -8.93 14.38 -13.89
N VAL A 138 -9.55 15.39 -13.28
CA VAL A 138 -8.92 16.70 -13.04
C VAL A 138 -7.65 16.55 -12.18
N LEU A 139 -7.73 15.78 -11.09
CA LEU A 139 -6.57 15.46 -10.24
C LEU A 139 -5.48 14.73 -11.03
N PHE A 140 -5.83 13.73 -11.85
CA PHE A 140 -4.87 13.03 -12.69
C PHE A 140 -4.12 14.00 -13.61
N GLN A 141 -4.84 14.87 -14.33
CA GLN A 141 -4.22 15.83 -15.24
C GLN A 141 -3.32 16.83 -14.49
N TYR A 142 -3.78 17.32 -13.34
CA TYR A 142 -3.01 18.25 -12.51
C TYR A 142 -1.74 17.62 -11.95
N THR A 143 -1.87 16.47 -11.28
CA THR A 143 -0.75 15.73 -10.67
C THR A 143 0.24 15.26 -11.73
N ARG A 144 -0.22 14.77 -12.88
CA ARG A 144 0.65 14.35 -13.99
C ARG A 144 1.45 15.51 -14.59
N ARG A 145 0.83 16.68 -14.77
CA ARG A 145 1.52 17.88 -15.28
C ARG A 145 2.68 18.27 -14.36
N ILE A 146 2.45 18.27 -13.05
CA ILE A 146 3.47 18.65 -12.06
C ILE A 146 4.54 17.57 -11.93
N GLY A 147 4.14 16.29 -11.92
CA GLY A 147 5.07 15.16 -11.91
C GLY A 147 6.02 15.17 -13.11
N ARG A 148 5.53 15.53 -14.31
CA ARG A 148 6.38 15.72 -15.50
C ARG A 148 7.23 16.98 -15.45
N LYS A 149 6.67 18.09 -14.97
CA LYS A 149 7.39 19.37 -14.87
C LYS A 149 8.64 19.28 -13.99
N TYR A 150 8.56 18.51 -12.89
CA TYR A 150 9.64 18.39 -11.90
C TYR A 150 10.31 17.02 -11.88
N ASP A 151 10.13 16.23 -12.95
CA ASP A 151 10.68 14.89 -13.13
C ASP A 151 10.62 14.05 -11.84
N SER A 152 9.40 13.84 -11.35
CA SER A 152 9.13 13.13 -10.10
C SER A 152 8.35 11.85 -10.39
N PRO A 153 9.03 10.69 -10.44
CA PRO A 153 8.39 9.39 -10.65
C PRO A 153 7.30 9.08 -9.62
N SER A 154 7.50 9.47 -8.35
CA SER A 154 6.53 9.26 -7.28
C SER A 154 5.23 10.05 -7.50
N VAL A 155 5.33 11.31 -7.93
CA VAL A 155 4.13 12.12 -8.26
C VAL A 155 3.43 11.59 -9.50
N ILE A 156 4.19 11.10 -10.49
CA ILE A 156 3.60 10.46 -11.68
C ILE A 156 2.86 9.18 -11.29
N ALA A 157 3.42 8.35 -10.41
CA ALA A 157 2.76 7.17 -9.90
C ALA A 157 1.46 7.52 -9.16
N ASN A 158 1.48 8.54 -8.29
CA ASN A 158 0.28 9.03 -7.62
C ASN A 158 -0.80 9.54 -8.60
N ALA A 159 -0.40 10.19 -9.71
CA ALA A 159 -1.35 10.55 -10.75
C ALA A 159 -2.04 9.31 -11.33
N TRP A 160 -1.28 8.28 -11.70
CA TRP A 160 -1.84 7.02 -12.20
C TRP A 160 -2.75 6.33 -11.20
N HIS A 161 -2.47 6.44 -9.90
CA HIS A 161 -3.35 5.95 -8.84
C HIS A 161 -4.72 6.65 -8.90
N HIS A 162 -4.77 7.99 -8.95
CA HIS A 162 -6.05 8.72 -9.12
C HIS A 162 -6.85 8.27 -10.36
N ARG A 163 -6.16 7.93 -11.45
CA ARG A 163 -6.80 7.44 -12.68
C ARG A 163 -7.35 6.03 -12.53
N SER A 164 -6.64 5.15 -11.81
CA SER A 164 -7.13 3.82 -11.47
C SER A 164 -8.45 3.92 -10.69
N ASP A 165 -8.52 4.83 -9.71
CA ASP A 165 -9.74 5.04 -8.93
C ASP A 165 -10.89 5.56 -9.80
N ALA A 166 -10.59 6.46 -10.76
CA ALA A 166 -11.58 6.97 -11.70
C ALA A 166 -12.22 5.83 -12.51
N PHE A 167 -11.44 4.82 -12.93
CA PHE A 167 -11.97 3.65 -13.63
C PHE A 167 -12.91 2.82 -12.76
N SER A 168 -12.60 2.66 -11.47
CA SER A 168 -13.50 2.01 -10.52
C SER A 168 -14.82 2.78 -10.39
N SER A 169 -14.75 4.11 -10.21
CA SER A 169 -15.94 4.98 -10.15
C SER A 169 -16.76 4.99 -11.45
N ILE A 170 -16.14 4.79 -12.62
CA ILE A 170 -16.85 4.63 -13.90
C ILE A 170 -17.72 3.37 -13.87
N GLY A 171 -17.22 2.25 -13.35
CA GLY A 171 -18.01 1.03 -13.18
C GLY A 171 -19.24 1.26 -12.31
N THR A 172 -19.06 1.99 -11.20
CA THR A 172 -20.16 2.40 -10.32
C THR A 172 -21.16 3.32 -11.00
N ALA A 173 -20.70 4.34 -11.73
CA ALA A 173 -21.57 5.25 -12.46
C ALA A 173 -22.37 4.54 -13.56
N ALA A 174 -21.77 3.56 -14.24
CA ALA A 174 -22.45 2.74 -15.25
C ALA A 174 -23.54 1.87 -14.61
N GLY A 175 -23.27 1.25 -13.46
CA GLY A 175 -24.26 0.46 -12.71
C GLY A 175 -25.46 1.29 -12.25
N ILE A 176 -25.20 2.43 -11.62
CA ILE A 176 -26.23 3.35 -11.13
C ILE A 176 -27.00 3.96 -12.32
N GLY A 177 -26.29 4.45 -13.33
CA GLY A 177 -26.87 5.09 -14.50
C GLY A 177 -27.74 4.12 -15.29
N GLY A 178 -27.31 2.88 -15.47
CA GLY A 178 -28.11 1.83 -16.08
C GLY A 178 -29.38 1.52 -15.28
N ALA A 179 -29.28 1.42 -13.95
CA ALA A 179 -30.42 1.19 -13.07
C ALA A 179 -31.45 2.34 -13.07
N ILE A 180 -31.02 3.58 -13.35
CA ILE A 180 -31.90 4.75 -13.41
C ILE A 180 -32.50 4.93 -14.81
N LEU A 181 -31.70 4.85 -15.86
CA LEU A 181 -32.08 5.22 -17.23
C LEU A 181 -32.84 4.14 -17.99
N LEU A 182 -32.58 2.86 -17.71
CA LEU A 182 -33.17 1.73 -18.44
C LEU A 182 -34.48 1.21 -17.81
N GLY A 183 -34.93 1.79 -16.70
CA GLY A 183 -36.23 1.46 -16.08
C GLY A 183 -36.20 0.32 -15.06
N GLU A 184 -37.39 -0.15 -14.67
CA GLU A 184 -37.58 -1.07 -13.53
C GLU A 184 -36.86 -2.42 -13.71
N ASP A 185 -36.80 -2.92 -14.94
CA ASP A 185 -36.18 -4.22 -15.29
C ASP A 185 -34.65 -4.22 -15.15
N TRP A 186 -34.02 -3.05 -15.07
CA TRP A 186 -32.56 -2.90 -15.00
C TRP A 186 -32.07 -2.42 -13.64
N ARG A 187 -32.95 -2.34 -12.63
CA ARG A 187 -32.57 -1.96 -11.26
C ARG A 187 -31.52 -2.89 -10.65
N VAL A 188 -31.40 -4.11 -11.15
CA VAL A 188 -30.37 -5.08 -10.77
C VAL A 188 -28.94 -4.64 -11.10
N LEU A 189 -28.76 -3.67 -12.02
CA LEU A 189 -27.43 -3.18 -12.42
C LEU A 189 -26.67 -2.49 -11.27
N ASP A 190 -27.35 -1.86 -10.31
CA ASP A 190 -26.69 -1.25 -9.15
C ASP A 190 -26.12 -2.33 -8.20
N PRO A 191 -26.91 -3.32 -7.72
CA PRO A 191 -26.37 -4.47 -7.00
C PRO A 191 -25.29 -5.25 -7.77
N LEU A 192 -25.44 -5.40 -9.09
CA LEU A 192 -24.44 -6.07 -9.93
C LEU A 192 -23.12 -5.31 -9.95
N ALA A 193 -23.16 -3.99 -10.13
CA ALA A 193 -21.97 -3.15 -10.06
C ALA A 193 -21.34 -3.19 -8.65
N ALA A 194 -22.15 -3.19 -7.59
CA ALA A 194 -21.65 -3.36 -6.22
C ALA A 194 -20.91 -4.69 -6.02
N VAL A 195 -21.45 -5.79 -6.55
CA VAL A 195 -20.80 -7.11 -6.54
C VAL A 195 -19.48 -7.08 -7.30
N ILE A 196 -19.46 -6.53 -8.51
CA ILE A 196 -18.23 -6.41 -9.31
C ILE A 196 -17.17 -5.60 -8.55
N VAL A 197 -17.53 -4.43 -8.01
CA VAL A 197 -16.62 -3.59 -7.22
C VAL A 197 -16.15 -4.32 -5.97
N SER A 198 -17.00 -5.10 -5.30
CA SER A 198 -16.63 -5.87 -4.12
C SER A 198 -15.54 -6.91 -4.39
N PHE A 199 -15.52 -7.55 -5.57
CA PHE A 199 -14.44 -8.45 -5.96
C PHE A 199 -13.11 -7.72 -6.10
N PHE A 200 -13.10 -6.51 -6.67
CA PHE A 200 -11.91 -5.67 -6.74
C PHE A 200 -11.42 -5.29 -5.33
N ILE A 201 -12.34 -4.88 -4.44
CA ILE A 201 -12.02 -4.55 -3.05
C ILE A 201 -11.39 -5.75 -2.33
N ILE A 202 -12.00 -6.93 -2.42
CA ILE A 202 -11.50 -8.17 -1.80
C ILE A 202 -10.12 -8.52 -2.35
N HIS A 203 -9.92 -8.43 -3.67
CA HIS A 203 -8.63 -8.71 -4.29
C HIS A 203 -7.53 -7.77 -3.78
N VAL A 204 -7.82 -6.47 -3.69
CA VAL A 204 -6.88 -5.47 -3.14
C VAL A 204 -6.57 -5.76 -1.67
N ALA A 205 -7.59 -6.08 -0.87
CA ALA A 205 -7.43 -6.42 0.54
C ALA A 205 -6.51 -7.64 0.73
N VAL A 206 -6.77 -8.75 0.02
CA VAL A 206 -5.96 -9.97 0.11
C VAL A 206 -4.52 -9.72 -0.34
N LYS A 207 -4.33 -8.96 -1.44
CA LYS A 207 -3.01 -8.59 -1.93
C LYS A 207 -2.21 -7.75 -0.93
N GLN A 208 -2.88 -6.89 -0.15
CA GLN A 208 -2.25 -6.08 0.89
C GLN A 208 -1.91 -6.89 2.15
N LEU A 209 -2.73 -7.88 2.50
CA LEU A 209 -2.53 -8.72 3.68
C LEU A 209 -1.27 -9.62 3.58
N GLY A 210 -0.98 -10.16 2.40
CA GLY A 210 0.15 -11.09 2.18
C GLY A 210 1.49 -10.56 2.70
N PRO A 211 1.98 -9.41 2.20
CA PRO A 211 3.25 -8.82 2.66
C PRO A 211 3.25 -8.49 4.16
N CYS A 212 2.11 -8.08 4.73
CA CYS A 212 2.01 -7.80 6.16
C CYS A 212 2.16 -9.07 7.00
N LEU A 213 1.52 -10.17 6.57
CA LEU A 213 1.64 -11.47 7.23
C LEU A 213 3.05 -12.05 7.09
N ASP A 214 3.64 -11.95 5.90
CA ASP A 214 5.02 -12.39 5.64
C ASP A 214 6.00 -11.69 6.59
N GLU A 215 5.87 -10.38 6.77
CA GLU A 215 6.73 -9.63 7.69
C GLU A 215 6.48 -9.99 9.17
N LEU A 216 5.22 -10.14 9.58
CA LEU A 216 4.87 -10.50 10.96
C LEU A 216 5.31 -11.94 11.32
N LEU A 217 5.29 -12.85 10.35
CA LEU A 217 5.75 -14.24 10.48
C LEU A 217 7.26 -14.39 10.26
N GLU A 218 7.99 -13.28 10.09
CA GLU A 218 9.44 -13.26 9.90
C GLU A 218 9.91 -14.07 8.69
N ARG A 219 9.14 -14.02 7.61
CA ARG A 219 9.53 -14.64 6.33
C ARG A 219 10.87 -14.10 5.86
N SER A 220 11.71 -15.00 5.34
CA SER A 220 12.96 -14.66 4.68
C SER A 220 12.76 -13.63 3.58
N LEU A 221 13.80 -12.83 3.34
CA LEU A 221 13.84 -11.96 2.18
C LEU A 221 13.81 -12.81 0.89
N PRO A 222 13.38 -12.22 -0.24
CA PRO A 222 13.39 -12.90 -1.53
C PRO A 222 14.76 -13.48 -1.91
N ASP A 223 14.78 -14.62 -2.61
CA ASP A 223 16.01 -15.34 -2.96
C ASP A 223 17.02 -14.48 -3.72
N ASP A 224 16.56 -13.55 -4.56
CA ASP A 224 17.43 -12.61 -5.28
C ASP A 224 18.15 -11.64 -4.33
N VAL A 225 17.49 -11.24 -3.23
CA VAL A 225 18.07 -10.39 -2.19
C VAL A 225 19.05 -11.19 -1.34
N GLU A 226 18.73 -12.43 -0.98
CA GLU A 226 19.66 -13.30 -0.24
C GLU A 226 20.91 -13.66 -1.06
N GLN A 227 20.73 -13.90 -2.36
CA GLN A 227 21.86 -14.12 -3.28
C GLN A 227 22.74 -12.87 -3.35
N ARG A 228 22.12 -11.69 -3.44
CA ARG A 228 22.85 -10.41 -3.44
C ARG A 228 23.63 -10.18 -2.13
N ILE A 229 23.04 -10.52 -0.98
CA ILE A 229 23.73 -10.51 0.32
C ILE A 229 24.95 -11.43 0.28
N THR A 230 24.78 -12.65 -0.23
CA THR A 230 25.85 -13.64 -0.35
C THR A 230 26.99 -13.13 -1.23
N ASP A 231 26.69 -12.54 -2.38
CA ASP A 231 27.67 -11.97 -3.30
C ASP A 231 28.46 -10.81 -2.66
N LEU A 232 27.77 -9.95 -1.88
CA LEU A 232 28.41 -8.85 -1.15
C LEU A 232 29.37 -9.37 -0.08
N VAL A 233 28.99 -10.41 0.65
CA VAL A 233 29.85 -11.07 1.65
C VAL A 233 31.08 -11.68 0.99
N LEU A 234 30.88 -12.44 -0.09
CA LEU A 234 31.96 -13.10 -0.85
C LEU A 234 32.91 -12.13 -1.55
N SER A 235 32.49 -10.88 -1.76
CA SER A 235 33.36 -9.84 -2.32
C SER A 235 34.40 -9.30 -1.32
N VAL A 236 34.43 -9.80 -0.08
CA VAL A 236 35.47 -9.48 0.91
C VAL A 236 36.47 -10.63 0.94
N ASP A 237 37.74 -10.33 0.67
CA ASP A 237 38.79 -11.34 0.60
C ASP A 237 38.91 -12.16 1.88
N GLY A 238 39.28 -13.44 1.72
CA GLY A 238 39.51 -14.45 2.78
C GLY A 238 38.33 -14.65 3.74
N VAL A 239 37.12 -14.48 3.23
CA VAL A 239 35.87 -14.87 3.89
C VAL A 239 35.29 -16.06 3.11
N SER A 240 34.86 -17.10 3.81
CA SER A 240 34.18 -18.23 3.19
C SER A 240 32.78 -17.85 2.70
N GLN A 241 32.16 -18.76 1.95
CA GLN A 241 30.72 -18.67 1.72
C GLN A 241 29.97 -18.59 3.06
N PRO A 242 29.02 -17.65 3.22
CA PRO A 242 28.23 -17.56 4.44
C PRO A 242 27.36 -18.79 4.61
N HIS A 243 27.21 -19.22 5.86
CA HIS A 243 26.26 -20.25 6.26
C HIS A 243 25.31 -19.70 7.31
N HIS A 244 24.19 -20.39 7.52
CA HIS A 244 23.19 -19.98 8.51
C HIS A 244 22.67 -18.55 8.30
N LEU A 245 22.55 -18.14 7.03
CA LEU A 245 21.95 -16.86 6.64
C LEU A 245 20.47 -16.86 7.05
N ARG A 246 20.11 -15.94 7.94
CA ARG A 246 18.74 -15.67 8.34
C ARG A 246 18.46 -14.21 8.04
N THR A 247 17.49 -13.98 7.18
CA THR A 247 17.06 -12.63 6.84
C THR A 247 15.61 -12.45 7.23
N ARG A 248 15.25 -11.22 7.60
CA ARG A 248 13.85 -10.83 7.81
C ARG A 248 13.70 -9.33 7.63
N ARG A 249 12.45 -8.90 7.41
CA ARG A 249 12.09 -7.50 7.38
C ARG A 249 11.57 -7.03 8.73
N VAL A 250 11.93 -5.80 9.12
CA VAL A 250 11.47 -5.12 10.34
C VAL A 250 11.01 -3.72 9.95
N GLY A 251 9.73 -3.58 9.60
CA GLY A 251 9.17 -2.36 9.02
C GLY A 251 9.87 -2.00 7.70
N ASN A 252 10.53 -0.85 7.68
CA ASN A 252 11.29 -0.38 6.51
C ASN A 252 12.78 -0.77 6.52
N ARG A 253 13.23 -1.58 7.48
CA ARG A 253 14.62 -2.04 7.62
C ARG A 253 14.73 -3.55 7.39
N TYR A 254 15.95 -4.01 7.10
CA TYR A 254 16.28 -5.43 7.12
C TYR A 254 16.99 -5.81 8.42
N ALA A 255 16.83 -7.07 8.80
CA ALA A 255 17.66 -7.74 9.78
C ALA A 255 18.32 -8.94 9.11
N ILE A 256 19.65 -8.99 9.18
CA ILE A 256 20.49 -9.97 8.52
C ILE A 256 21.41 -10.59 9.58
N ASP A 257 21.19 -11.85 9.89
CA ASP A 257 22.07 -12.65 10.74
C ASP A 257 22.79 -13.67 9.84
N LEU A 258 24.12 -13.71 9.90
CA LEU A 258 24.90 -14.65 9.09
C LEU A 258 26.12 -15.15 9.83
N HIS A 259 26.56 -16.35 9.49
CA HIS A 259 27.83 -16.90 9.95
C HIS A 259 28.81 -16.95 8.78
N ILE A 260 30.06 -16.61 9.05
CA ILE A 260 31.14 -16.68 8.07
C ILE A 260 32.33 -17.42 8.69
N ARG A 261 33.11 -18.10 7.84
CA ARG A 261 34.36 -18.72 8.28
C ARG A 261 35.57 -17.95 7.77
N MET A 262 36.58 -17.86 8.62
CA MET A 262 37.89 -17.27 8.32
C MET A 262 39.00 -18.20 8.81
N ASP A 263 40.22 -17.93 8.38
CA ASP A 263 41.41 -18.63 8.88
C ASP A 263 41.48 -18.55 10.42
N GLY A 264 41.67 -19.70 11.08
CA GLY A 264 41.73 -19.80 12.54
C GLY A 264 42.99 -19.17 13.14
N ASP A 265 44.06 -19.05 12.35
CA ASP A 265 45.31 -18.39 12.75
C ASP A 265 45.27 -16.87 12.51
N MET A 266 44.17 -16.34 11.93
CA MET A 266 44.00 -14.92 11.69
C MET A 266 43.92 -14.14 13.02
N PRO A 267 44.67 -13.05 13.18
CA PRO A 267 44.53 -12.19 14.35
C PRO A 267 43.09 -11.69 14.49
N LEU A 268 42.54 -11.73 15.72
CA LEU A 268 41.16 -11.30 16.00
C LEU A 268 40.84 -9.90 15.45
N ARG A 269 41.82 -8.99 15.47
CA ARG A 269 41.69 -7.64 14.90
C ARG A 269 41.40 -7.68 13.40
N GLU A 270 42.12 -8.52 12.66
CA GLU A 270 41.95 -8.63 11.21
C GLU A 270 40.62 -9.29 10.85
N ALA A 271 40.22 -10.32 11.61
CA ALA A 271 38.90 -10.93 11.47
C ALA A 271 37.77 -9.92 11.74
N HIS A 272 37.91 -9.09 12.79
CA HIS A 272 36.98 -8.01 13.09
C HIS A 272 36.93 -6.98 11.95
N GLU A 273 38.07 -6.53 11.42
CA GLU A 273 38.12 -5.59 10.29
C GLU A 273 37.45 -6.14 9.02
N ARG A 274 37.49 -7.46 8.78
CA ARG A 274 36.77 -8.10 7.67
C ARG A 274 35.27 -8.15 7.95
N ALA A 275 34.85 -8.51 9.15
CA ALA A 275 33.44 -8.50 9.55
C ALA A 275 32.84 -7.08 9.46
N THR A 276 33.54 -6.05 9.95
CA THR A 276 33.10 -4.65 9.84
C THR A 276 32.97 -4.20 8.38
N ARG A 277 33.88 -4.63 7.50
CA ARG A 277 33.76 -4.33 6.05
C ARG A 277 32.53 -4.98 5.43
N ILE A 278 32.16 -6.19 5.84
CA ILE A 278 30.91 -6.85 5.41
C ILE A 278 29.71 -6.04 5.88
N GLU A 279 29.66 -5.71 7.18
CA GLU A 279 28.57 -4.90 7.75
C GLU A 279 28.40 -3.57 7.01
N GLN A 280 29.50 -2.90 6.68
CA GLN A 280 29.47 -1.63 5.97
C GLN A 280 28.94 -1.77 4.55
N LYS A 281 29.42 -2.77 3.77
CA LYS A 281 28.90 -3.05 2.43
C LYS A 281 27.39 -3.34 2.43
N LEU A 282 26.92 -4.11 3.41
CA LEU A 282 25.50 -4.42 3.56
C LEU A 282 24.68 -3.17 3.95
N ARG A 283 25.20 -2.29 4.81
CA ARG A 283 24.55 -1.00 5.14
C ARG A 283 24.55 -0.02 3.96
N ASP A 284 25.57 -0.03 3.14
CA ASP A 284 25.66 0.82 1.95
C ASP A 284 24.61 0.40 0.89
N GLU A 285 24.37 -0.90 0.73
CA GLU A 285 23.35 -1.43 -0.20
C GLU A 285 21.92 -1.30 0.35
N TYR A 286 21.70 -1.70 1.60
CA TYR A 286 20.35 -1.85 2.19
C TYR A 286 19.95 -0.73 3.16
N GLY A 287 20.84 0.23 3.38
CA GLY A 287 20.60 1.40 4.22
C GLY A 287 21.22 1.29 5.62
N SER A 288 21.61 2.44 6.16
CA SER A 288 22.35 2.57 7.42
C SER A 288 21.63 2.01 8.65
N GLY A 289 20.30 1.90 8.60
CA GLY A 289 19.45 1.36 9.66
C GLY A 289 19.28 -0.16 9.65
N THR A 290 19.98 -0.88 8.77
CA THR A 290 19.93 -2.35 8.72
C THR A 290 20.54 -2.97 9.97
N TYR A 291 19.83 -3.91 10.58
CA TYR A 291 20.34 -4.72 11.67
C TYR A 291 21.21 -5.84 11.09
N ILE A 292 22.47 -5.91 11.49
CA ILE A 292 23.41 -6.91 10.96
C ILE A 292 24.11 -7.58 12.13
N ASN A 293 24.11 -8.91 12.13
CA ASN A 293 24.92 -9.71 13.03
C ASN A 293 25.79 -10.66 12.21
N VAL A 294 27.12 -10.49 12.32
CA VAL A 294 28.10 -11.36 11.67
C VAL A 294 28.77 -12.22 12.73
N HIS A 295 28.44 -13.51 12.76
CA HIS A 295 29.14 -14.47 13.59
C HIS A 295 30.36 -15.03 12.84
N VAL A 296 31.56 -14.86 13.39
CA VAL A 296 32.80 -15.35 12.77
C VAL A 296 33.23 -16.66 13.43
N GLU A 297 33.42 -17.69 12.60
CA GLU A 297 33.90 -19.00 12.99
C GLU A 297 35.26 -19.30 12.32
N PRO A 298 36.14 -20.13 12.90
CA PRO A 298 37.30 -20.64 12.20
C PRO A 298 36.87 -21.65 11.11
N VAL A 299 37.66 -21.74 10.03
CA VAL A 299 37.55 -22.84 9.07
C VAL A 299 37.81 -24.17 9.79
N LYS A 300 36.98 -25.17 9.49
CA LYS A 300 37.09 -26.53 10.06
C LYS A 300 38.16 -27.36 9.36
#